data_AF-Q12Z30-F1
#
_entry.id   AF-Q12Z30-F1
#
_cell.length_a   1.000
_cell.length_b   1.000
_cell.length_c   1.000
_cell.angle_alpha   90.00
_cell.angle_beta   90.00
_cell.angle_gamma   90.00
#
_symmetry.space_group_name_H-M   'P 1'
#
loop_
_entity.id
_entity.type
_entity.pdbx_description
1 polymer ?
#
loop_
_entity_poly.entity_id
_entity_poly.type
_entity_poly.pdbx_seq_one_letter_code
_entity_poly.pdbx_strand_id
1 'polypeptide(L)'
;MQTKDVGLLVIGFILTLIGIGFRIFEPSWTIDPTGASGAFIGAGVVLIIITFRDIRFRNKGTIVEDERIFHIAEKASHKTLLILIILEGTLIAFLGVTASNIKAYPIVSLLFAITIISYAGFFHWYKRQM
;
A
#
# COMPACT_ATOMS: atom_id res chain seq x y z
N MET A 1 8.63 24.17 1.16
CA MET A 1 8.61 22.69 1.19
C MET A 1 8.81 22.27 2.62
N GLN A 2 7.87 21.51 3.22
CA GLN A 2 7.99 21.14 4.63
C GLN A 2 8.96 19.96 4.81
N THR A 3 9.49 19.80 6.01
CA THR A 3 10.35 18.66 6.39
C THR A 3 9.67 17.31 6.16
N LYS A 4 8.36 17.24 6.41
CA LYS A 4 7.47 16.11 6.03
C LYS A 4 7.58 15.75 4.55
N ASP A 5 7.52 16.74 3.66
CA ASP A 5 7.53 16.53 2.21
C ASP A 5 8.89 15.99 1.76
N VAL A 6 9.97 16.56 2.31
CA VAL A 6 11.34 16.10 2.05
C VAL A 6 11.53 14.66 2.54
N GLY A 7 11.03 14.33 3.73
CA GLY A 7 11.08 12.97 4.27
C GLY A 7 10.38 11.94 3.38
N LEU A 8 9.17 12.25 2.90
CA LEU A 8 8.42 11.37 2.01
C LEU A 8 9.13 11.16 0.66
N LEU A 9 9.75 12.21 0.10
CA LEU A 9 10.53 12.09 -1.13
C LEU A 9 11.79 11.25 -0.94
N VAL A 10 12.50 11.43 0.18
CA VAL A 10 13.69 10.62 0.51
C VAL A 10 13.31 9.16 0.65
N ILE A 11 12.21 8.86 1.37
CA ILE A 11 11.70 7.48 1.49
C ILE A 11 11.32 6.93 0.12
N GLY A 12 10.59 7.69 -0.70
CA GLY A 12 10.21 7.26 -2.05
C GLY A 12 11.42 6.99 -2.94
N PHE A 13 12.46 7.82 -2.85
CA PHE A 13 13.72 7.63 -3.58
C PHE A 13 14.48 6.39 -3.11
N ILE A 14 14.60 6.18 -1.79
CA ILE A 14 15.23 4.99 -1.22
C ILE A 14 14.50 3.72 -1.66
N LEU A 15 13.16 3.69 -1.59
CA LEU A 15 12.37 2.55 -2.05
C LEU A 15 12.61 2.26 -3.53
N THR A 16 12.68 3.29 -4.36
CA THR A 16 12.95 3.14 -5.80
C THR A 16 14.35 2.56 -6.03
N LEU A 17 15.37 3.04 -5.30
CA LEU A 17 16.73 2.51 -5.38
C LEU A 17 16.81 1.05 -4.92
N ILE A 18 16.12 0.69 -3.84
CA ILE A 18 16.03 -0.70 -3.38
C ILE A 18 15.44 -1.57 -4.48
N GLY A 19 14.32 -1.14 -5.07
CA GLY A 19 13.69 -1.91 -6.15
C GLY A 19 14.56 -2.07 -7.39
N ILE A 20 15.27 -1.01 -7.81
CA ILE A 20 16.29 -1.09 -8.87
C ILE A 20 17.40 -2.07 -8.49
N GLY A 21 17.87 -2.04 -7.25
CA GLY A 21 18.86 -2.98 -6.73
C GLY A 21 18.38 -4.43 -6.83
N PHE A 22 17.14 -4.73 -6.45
CA PHE A 22 16.57 -6.08 -6.60
C PHE A 22 16.52 -6.54 -8.06
N ARG A 23 16.25 -5.61 -9.00
CA ARG A 23 16.24 -5.92 -10.44
C ARG A 23 17.62 -6.19 -11.03
N ILE A 24 18.64 -5.49 -10.55
CA ILE A 24 20.00 -5.60 -11.09
C ILE A 24 20.75 -6.78 -10.45
N PHE A 25 20.64 -6.92 -9.14
CA PHE A 25 21.42 -7.91 -8.39
C PHE A 25 20.73 -9.26 -8.23
N GLU A 26 19.44 -9.35 -8.57
CA GLU A 26 18.61 -10.56 -8.47
C GLU A 26 18.96 -11.45 -7.26
N PRO A 27 18.78 -10.93 -6.02
CA PRO A 27 19.29 -11.60 -4.84
C PRO A 27 18.75 -13.03 -4.71
N SER A 28 19.65 -14.00 -4.54
CA SER A 28 19.29 -15.43 -4.47
C SER A 28 18.44 -15.81 -3.27
N TRP A 29 18.39 -14.94 -2.25
CA TRP A 29 17.54 -15.11 -1.07
C TRP A 29 16.10 -14.62 -1.30
N THR A 30 15.79 -13.98 -2.42
CA THR A 30 14.42 -13.60 -2.80
C THR A 30 13.74 -14.67 -3.67
N ILE A 31 12.49 -14.99 -3.32
CA ILE A 31 11.67 -15.97 -4.06
C ILE A 31 11.26 -15.42 -5.45
N ASP A 32 11.01 -14.11 -5.53
CA ASP A 32 10.61 -13.42 -6.77
C ASP A 32 11.26 -12.02 -6.82
N PRO A 33 12.53 -11.91 -7.27
CA PRO A 33 13.25 -10.65 -7.35
C PRO A 33 12.55 -9.63 -8.25
N THR A 34 11.90 -10.10 -9.32
CA THR A 34 11.17 -9.26 -10.27
C THR A 34 9.91 -8.66 -9.64
N GLY A 35 9.12 -9.47 -8.93
CA GLY A 35 7.95 -9.01 -8.20
C GLY A 35 8.30 -8.03 -7.08
N ALA A 36 9.33 -8.35 -6.29
CA ALA A 36 9.84 -7.47 -5.23
C ALA A 36 10.36 -6.13 -5.80
N SER A 37 11.15 -6.17 -6.87
CA SER A 37 11.58 -4.98 -7.60
C SER A 37 10.40 -4.11 -8.01
N GLY A 38 9.39 -4.72 -8.65
CA GLY A 38 8.19 -4.01 -9.10
C GLY A 38 7.44 -3.34 -7.96
N ALA A 39 7.27 -4.03 -6.83
CA ALA A 39 6.61 -3.49 -5.65
C ALA A 39 7.36 -2.29 -5.06
N PHE A 40 8.68 -2.39 -4.89
CA PHE A 40 9.52 -1.33 -4.33
C PHE A 40 9.59 -0.09 -5.25
N ILE A 41 9.79 -0.29 -6.56
CA ILE A 41 9.76 0.81 -7.54
C ILE A 41 8.38 1.46 -7.56
N GLY A 42 7.31 0.66 -7.63
CA GLY A 42 5.94 1.16 -7.65
C GLY A 42 5.62 2.00 -6.42
N ALA A 43 5.92 1.49 -5.22
CA ALA A 43 5.72 2.22 -3.97
C ALA A 43 6.51 3.53 -3.92
N GLY A 44 7.79 3.49 -4.34
CA GLY A 44 8.66 4.66 -4.37
C GLY A 44 8.15 5.76 -5.31
N VAL A 45 7.78 5.39 -6.54
CA VAL A 45 7.23 6.32 -7.54
C VAL A 45 5.89 6.90 -7.09
N VAL A 46 4.99 6.09 -6.53
CA VAL A 46 3.69 6.56 -6.03
C VAL A 46 3.88 7.58 -4.91
N LEU A 47 4.78 7.32 -3.95
CA LEU A 47 5.13 8.26 -2.89
C LEU A 47 5.60 9.60 -3.46
N ILE A 48 6.54 9.56 -4.43
CA ILE A 48 7.06 10.76 -5.08
C ILE A 48 5.95 11.56 -5.76
N ILE A 49 5.07 10.90 -6.52
CA ILE A 49 3.95 11.54 -7.21
C ILE A 49 2.98 12.18 -6.22
N ILE A 50 2.60 11.47 -5.16
CA ILE A 50 1.69 11.98 -4.14
C ILE A 50 2.29 13.22 -3.46
N THR A 51 3.57 13.18 -3.10
CA THR A 51 4.24 14.33 -2.46
C THR A 51 4.30 15.54 -3.38
N PHE A 52 4.66 15.37 -4.66
CA PHE A 52 4.62 16.48 -5.61
C PHE A 52 3.21 17.03 -5.82
N ARG A 53 2.21 16.14 -5.86
CA ARG A 53 0.81 16.54 -5.97
C ARG A 53 0.36 17.36 -4.77
N ASP A 54 0.75 16.95 -3.57
CA ASP A 54 0.44 17.68 -2.33
C ASP A 54 1.09 19.07 -2.36
N ILE A 55 2.41 19.17 -2.61
CA ILE A 55 3.12 20.46 -2.76
C ILE A 55 2.42 21.38 -3.78
N ARG A 56 1.97 20.84 -4.90
CA ARG A 56 1.25 21.61 -5.94
C ARG A 56 -0.09 22.14 -5.45
N PHE A 57 -0.89 21.33 -4.73
CA PHE A 57 -2.16 21.79 -4.15
C PHE A 57 -1.92 22.84 -3.07
N ARG A 58 -0.88 22.67 -2.27
CA ARG A 58 -0.48 23.63 -1.26
C ARG A 58 -0.11 24.99 -1.85
N ASN A 59 0.69 24.99 -2.92
CA ASN A 59 1.08 26.21 -3.63
C ASN A 59 -0.11 26.90 -4.33
N LYS A 60 -1.18 26.17 -4.64
CA LYS A 60 -2.43 26.72 -5.21
C LYS A 60 -3.38 27.28 -4.14
N GLY A 61 -2.99 27.33 -2.87
CA GLY A 61 -3.84 27.79 -1.78
C GLY A 61 -5.02 26.86 -1.46
N THR A 62 -5.01 25.62 -1.95
CA THR A 62 -6.12 24.66 -1.84
C THR A 62 -6.06 23.82 -0.56
N ILE A 63 -5.54 24.39 0.54
CA ILE A 63 -5.40 23.66 1.82
C ILE A 63 -6.38 24.24 2.84
N VAL A 64 -7.58 23.67 2.85
CA VAL A 64 -8.21 23.37 4.13
C VAL A 64 -7.94 21.88 4.31
N GLU A 65 -7.21 21.48 5.34
CA GLU A 65 -7.18 20.07 5.73
C GLU A 65 -8.62 19.68 6.04
N ASP A 66 -9.30 19.08 5.06
CA ASP A 66 -10.69 18.70 5.21
C ASP A 66 -10.74 17.47 6.11
N GLU A 67 -11.08 17.67 7.37
CA GLU A 67 -11.27 16.61 8.38
C GLU A 67 -12.20 15.49 7.85
N ARG A 68 -13.10 15.82 6.91
CA ARG A 68 -13.96 14.86 6.24
C ARG A 68 -13.16 13.78 5.49
N ILE A 69 -12.06 14.15 4.84
CA ILE A 69 -11.19 13.19 4.12
C ILE A 69 -10.51 12.25 5.12
N PHE A 70 -10.09 12.77 6.28
CA PHE A 70 -9.51 11.94 7.34
C PHE A 70 -10.52 10.94 7.90
N HIS A 71 -11.75 11.37 8.19
CA HIS A 71 -12.81 10.46 8.63
C HIS A 71 -13.19 9.41 7.56
N ILE A 72 -13.21 9.80 6.28
CA ILE A 72 -13.42 8.86 5.17
C ILE A 72 -12.31 7.80 5.15
N ALA A 73 -11.05 8.22 5.26
CA ALA A 73 -9.89 7.32 5.27
C ALA A 73 -9.92 6.38 6.48
N GLU A 74 -10.25 6.89 7.67
CA GLU A 74 -10.37 6.11 8.90
C GLU A 74 -11.46 5.05 8.77
N LYS A 75 -12.65 5.42 8.29
CA LYS A 75 -13.78 4.50 8.10
C LYS A 75 -13.45 3.43 7.05
N ALA A 76 -12.79 3.80 5.95
CA ALA A 76 -12.36 2.87 4.91
C ALA A 76 -11.30 1.89 5.43
N SER A 77 -10.33 2.39 6.20
CA SER A 77 -9.28 1.58 6.85
C SER A 77 -9.89 0.57 7.82
N HIS A 78 -10.80 1.00 8.69
CA HIS A 78 -11.47 0.13 9.65
C HIS A 78 -12.24 -1.01 8.96
N LYS A 79 -13.00 -0.72 7.90
CA LYS A 79 -13.73 -1.76 7.16
C LYS A 79 -12.81 -2.71 6.42
N THR A 80 -11.72 -2.20 5.85
CA THR A 80 -10.71 -3.03 5.18
C THR A 80 -10.05 -3.99 6.18
N LEU A 81 -9.69 -3.49 7.37
CA LEU A 81 -9.10 -4.30 8.43
C LEU A 81 -10.03 -5.42 8.89
N LEU A 82 -11.33 -5.13 9.07
CA LEU A 82 -12.31 -6.16 9.43
C LEU A 82 -12.39 -7.27 8.38
N ILE A 83 -12.38 -6.93 7.08
CA ILE A 83 -12.37 -7.93 6.00
C ILE A 83 -11.10 -8.77 6.08
N LEU A 84 -9.93 -8.14 6.28
CA LEU A 84 -8.67 -8.85 6.37
C LEU A 84 -8.64 -9.84 7.53
N ILE A 85 -9.08 -9.43 8.72
CA ILE A 85 -9.12 -10.31 9.89
C ILE A 85 -9.99 -11.55 9.63
N ILE A 86 -11.16 -11.36 9.01
CA ILE A 86 -12.06 -12.47 8.66
C ILE A 86 -11.40 -13.39 7.62
N LEU A 87 -10.75 -12.82 6.61
CA LEU A 87 -10.13 -13.58 5.53
C LEU A 87 -8.89 -14.36 6.03
N GLU A 88 -8.04 -13.73 6.83
CA GLU A 88 -6.89 -14.35 7.48
C GLU A 88 -7.33 -15.49 8.41
N GLY A 89 -8.32 -15.25 9.27
CA GLY A 89 -8.86 -16.30 10.15
C GLY A 89 -9.40 -17.50 9.37
N THR A 90 -10.09 -17.24 8.26
CA THR A 90 -10.61 -18.29 7.37
C THR A 90 -9.48 -19.06 6.69
N LEU A 91 -8.45 -18.37 6.20
CA LEU A 91 -7.28 -19.00 5.58
C LEU A 91 -6.49 -19.87 6.57
N ILE A 92 -6.29 -19.40 7.80
CA ILE A 92 -5.61 -20.17 8.85
C ILE A 92 -6.43 -21.43 9.19
N ALA A 93 -7.75 -21.31 9.34
CA ALA A 93 -8.60 -22.47 9.58
C ALA A 93 -8.54 -23.49 8.43
N PHE A 94 -8.57 -23.01 7.18
CA PHE A 94 -8.47 -23.86 6.00
C PHE A 94 -7.11 -24.58 5.90
N LEU A 95 -6.01 -23.87 6.18
CA LEU A 95 -4.66 -24.44 6.24
C LEU A 95 -4.47 -25.38 7.43
N GLY A 96 -5.21 -25.20 8.53
CA GLY A 96 -5.19 -26.13 9.66
C GLY A 96 -5.92 -27.43 9.38
N VAL A 97 -6.99 -27.39 8.59
CA VAL A 97 -7.81 -28.57 8.22
C VAL A 97 -7.21 -29.31 7.02
N THR A 98 -6.62 -28.59 6.08
CA THR A 98 -5.93 -29.18 4.93
C THR A 98 -4.45 -29.26 5.25
N ALA A 99 -3.84 -30.44 5.27
CA ALA A 99 -2.39 -30.62 5.47
C ALA A 99 -1.58 -30.11 4.24
N SER A 100 -1.87 -28.90 3.79
CA SER A 100 -1.38 -28.29 2.58
C SER A 100 -0.14 -27.45 2.90
N ASN A 101 0.99 -27.84 2.33
CA ASN A 101 2.25 -27.09 2.46
C ASN A 101 2.27 -25.97 1.40
N ILE A 102 1.44 -24.95 1.61
CA ILE A 102 1.32 -23.82 0.69
C ILE A 102 2.40 -22.80 1.01
N LYS A 103 3.14 -22.34 -0.01
CA LYS A 103 4.11 -21.25 0.14
C LYS A 103 3.40 -19.98 0.63
N ALA A 104 3.98 -19.27 1.59
CA ALA A 104 3.39 -18.05 2.15
C ALA A 104 3.21 -16.93 1.10
N TYR A 105 4.12 -16.84 0.11
CA TYR A 105 4.14 -15.78 -0.91
C TYR A 105 2.78 -15.54 -1.62
N PRO A 106 2.15 -16.52 -2.28
CA PRO A 106 0.87 -16.32 -2.96
C PRO A 106 -0.26 -15.89 -2.02
N ILE A 107 -0.27 -16.38 -0.77
CA ILE A 107 -1.29 -16.03 0.23
C ILE A 107 -1.13 -14.57 0.66
N VAL A 108 0.09 -14.16 0.99
CA VAL A 108 0.39 -12.78 1.39
C VAL A 108 0.13 -11.80 0.24
N SER A 109 0.52 -12.15 -0.98
CA SER A 109 0.24 -11.31 -2.17
C SER A 109 -1.26 -11.15 -2.43
N LEU A 110 -2.04 -12.22 -2.25
CA LEU A 110 -3.51 -12.18 -2.36
C LEU A 110 -4.12 -11.27 -1.28
N LEU A 111 -3.71 -11.44 -0.02
CA LEU A 111 -4.16 -10.60 1.10
C LEU A 111 -3.85 -9.12 0.85
N PHE A 112 -2.65 -8.84 0.35
CA PHE A 112 -2.24 -7.48 0.01
C PHE A 112 -3.07 -6.88 -1.12
N ALA A 113 -3.35 -7.65 -2.18
CA ALA A 113 -4.23 -7.20 -3.26
C ALA A 113 -5.65 -6.90 -2.77
N ILE A 114 -6.22 -7.79 -1.94
CA ILE A 114 -7.54 -7.58 -1.32
C ILE A 114 -7.53 -6.33 -0.45
N THR A 115 -6.47 -6.10 0.33
CA THR A 115 -6.31 -4.89 1.16
C THR A 115 -6.44 -3.63 0.32
N ILE A 116 -5.68 -3.53 -0.77
CA ILE A 116 -5.66 -2.33 -1.62
C ILE A 116 -7.02 -2.12 -2.26
N ILE A 117 -7.61 -3.18 -2.82
CA ILE A 117 -8.89 -3.11 -3.53
C ILE A 117 -10.02 -2.72 -2.56
N SER A 118 -10.07 -3.34 -1.39
CA SER A 118 -11.07 -3.04 -0.36
C SER A 118 -10.91 -1.61 0.15
N TYR A 119 -9.68 -1.17 0.45
CA TYR A 119 -9.45 0.20 0.89
C TYR A 119 -9.86 1.22 -0.16
N ALA A 120 -9.39 1.06 -1.40
CA ALA A 120 -9.74 1.96 -2.50
C ALA A 120 -11.25 1.98 -2.77
N GLY A 121 -11.89 0.81 -2.73
CA GLY A 121 -13.33 0.66 -2.89
C GLY A 121 -14.13 1.40 -1.82
N PHE A 122 -13.82 1.16 -0.54
CA PHE A 122 -14.50 1.83 0.58
C PHE A 122 -14.21 3.33 0.60
N PHE A 123 -12.98 3.74 0.33
CA PHE A 123 -12.61 5.15 0.29
C PHE A 123 -13.41 5.90 -0.78
N HIS A 124 -13.49 5.35 -2.00
CA HIS A 124 -14.24 5.96 -3.08
C HIS A 124 -15.76 5.93 -2.85
N TRP A 125 -16.27 4.85 -2.26
CA TRP A 125 -17.68 4.76 -1.89
C TRP A 125 -18.05 5.81 -0.84
N TYR A 126 -17.31 5.90 0.27
CA TYR A 126 -17.60 6.89 1.32
C TYR A 126 -17.44 8.32 0.82
N LYS A 127 -16.46 8.59 -0.05
CA LYS A 127 -16.32 9.89 -0.71
C LYS A 127 -17.51 10.26 -1.60
N ARG A 128 -18.26 9.30 -2.14
CA ARG A 128 -19.50 9.58 -2.90
C ARG A 128 -20.71 9.85 -1.99
N GLN A 129 -20.68 9.40 -0.74
CA GLN A 129 -21.82 9.50 0.17
C GLN A 129 -21.73 10.68 1.16
N MET A 130 -20.53 11.21 1.40
CA MET A 130 -20.26 12.35 2.28
C MET A 130 -19.84 13.58 1.49
#